data_AF-A0A0A0JKG2-F1
#
_entry.id   AF-A0A0A0JKG2-F1
#
_cell.length_a   1.000
_cell.length_b   1.000
_cell.length_c   1.000
_cell.angle_alpha   90.00
_cell.angle_beta   90.00
_cell.angle_gamma   90.00
#
_symmetry.space_group_name_H-M   'P 1'
#
loop_
_entity.id
_entity.type
_entity.pdbx_description
1 polymer ?
#
loop_
_entity_poly.entity_id
_entity_poly.type
_entity_poly.pdbx_seq_one_letter_code
_entity_poly.pdbx_strand_id
1 'polypeptide(L)' 'MPPVKKIVMWLVVIFLLYAIFTSPDSAADIFGSAWDVVANGVRNIGRFFDSLISRS' A
#
# COMPACT_ATOMS: atom_id res chain seq x y z
N MET A 1 -1.48 11.75 33.77
CA MET A 1 -0.63 11.86 32.56
C MET A 1 -1.35 11.17 31.41
N PRO A 2 -1.74 11.89 30.34
CA PRO A 2 -2.26 11.22 29.15
C PRO A 2 -1.22 10.19 28.71
N PRO A 3 -1.62 8.97 28.32
CA PRO A 3 -0.65 7.96 27.91
C PRO A 3 0.14 8.51 26.72
N VAL A 4 1.46 8.64 26.86
CA VAL A 4 2.38 9.16 25.83
C VAL A 4 2.13 8.49 24.47
N LYS A 5 1.80 7.19 24.49
CA LYS A 5 1.38 6.40 23.33
C LYS A 5 0.25 7.06 22.51
N LYS A 6 -0.76 7.62 23.16
CA LYS A 6 -1.90 8.25 22.48
C LYS A 6 -1.49 9.55 21.80
N ILE A 7 -0.66 10.35 22.45
CA ILE A 7 -0.15 11.62 21.89
C ILE A 7 0.74 11.34 20.67
N VAL A 8 1.68 10.39 20.79
CA VAL A 8 2.57 10.02 19.68
C VAL A 8 1.77 9.45 18.51
N MET A 9 0.79 8.58 18.78
CA MET A 9 -0.09 8.04 17.74
C MET A 9 -0.85 9.14 17.00
N TRP A 10 -1.46 10.09 17.72
CA TRP A 10 -2.17 11.21 17.11
C TRP A 10 -1.23 12.14 16.32
N LEU A 11 -0.02 12.36 16.80
CA LEU A 11 1.00 13.14 16.08
C LEU A 11 1.36 12.49 14.75
N VAL A 12 1.60 11.17 14.75
CA VAL A 12 1.87 10.40 13.52
C VAL A 12 0.68 10.45 12.56
N VAL A 13 -0.55 10.33 13.06
CA VAL A 13 -1.77 10.41 12.23
C VAL A 13 -1.91 11.78 11.58
N ILE A 14 -1.75 12.87 12.34
CA ILE A 14 -1.85 14.24 11.81
C ILE A 14 -0.74 14.49 10.77
N PHE A 15 0.48 14.02 11.04
CA PHE A 15 1.58 14.11 10.10
C PHE A 15 1.31 13.36 8.79
N LEU A 16 0.78 12.14 8.86
CA LEU A 16 0.37 11.36 7.68
C LEU A 16 -0.70 12.07 6.87
N LEU A 17 -1.75 12.60 7.52
CA LEU A 17 -2.79 13.37 6.85
C LEU A 17 -2.19 14.61 6.16
N TYR A 18 -1.32 15.35 6.84
CA TYR A 18 -0.63 16.50 6.25
C TYR A 18 0.22 16.12 5.04
N ALA A 19 0.98 15.02 5.12
CA ALA A 19 1.80 14.53 4.02
C ALA A 19 0.95 14.12 2.79
N ILE A 20 -0.20 13.47 3.01
CA ILE A 20 -1.14 13.12 1.95
C ILE A 20 -1.72 14.38 1.27
N PHE A 21 -2.13 15.38 2.05
CA PHE A 21 -2.72 16.61 1.50
C PHE A 21 -1.69 17.54 0.85
N THR A 22 -0.46 17.60 1.38
CA THR A 22 0.60 18.51 0.91
C THR A 22 1.35 17.93 -0.28
N SER A 23 1.61 16.63 -0.27
CA SER A 23 2.33 15.92 -1.33
C SER A 23 1.52 14.71 -1.81
N PRO A 24 0.36 14.95 -2.46
CA PRO A 24 -0.49 13.87 -2.95
C PRO A 24 0.22 13.00 -3.98
N ASP A 25 1.10 13.59 -4.81
CA ASP A 25 1.86 12.87 -5.83
C ASP A 25 2.79 11.82 -5.20
N SER A 26 3.57 12.21 -4.18
CA SER A 26 4.44 11.29 -3.45
C SER A 26 3.67 10.15 -2.76
N ALA A 27 2.48 10.45 -2.21
CA ALA A 27 1.62 9.42 -1.63
C ALA A 27 1.08 8.47 -2.72
N ALA A 28 0.63 9.02 -3.85
CA ALA A 28 0.13 8.25 -4.98
C ALA A 28 1.21 7.32 -5.57
N ASP A 29 2.46 7.77 -5.67
CA ASP A 29 3.59 6.95 -6.12
C ASP A 29 3.84 5.77 -5.17
N ILE A 30 3.82 6.01 -3.85
CA ILE A 30 4.00 4.95 -2.84
C ILE A 30 2.85 3.94 -2.92
N PHE A 31 1.60 4.40 -2.95
CA PHE A 31 0.44 3.51 -3.06
C PHE A 31 0.39 2.78 -4.40
N GLY A 32 0.76 3.45 -5.50
CA GLY A 32 0.82 2.88 -6.85
C GLY A 32 1.86 1.78 -6.93
N SER A 33 3.07 2.02 -6.43
CA SER A 33 4.14 1.01 -6.40
C SER A 33 3.76 -0.21 -5.56
N ALA A 34 3.12 -0.01 -4.39
CA ALA A 34 2.60 -1.10 -3.57
C ALA A 34 1.50 -1.89 -4.30
N TRP A 35 0.58 -1.19 -4.97
CA TRP A 35 -0.50 -1.83 -5.73
C TRP A 35 0.03 -2.64 -6.91
N ASP A 36 1.05 -2.13 -7.60
CA ASP A 36 1.68 -2.84 -8.72
C ASP A 36 2.32 -4.15 -8.27
N VAL A 37 2.98 -4.18 -7.11
CA VAL A 37 3.53 -5.43 -6.55
C VAL A 37 2.42 -6.46 -6.31
N VAL A 38 1.30 -6.04 -5.70
CA VAL A 38 0.16 -6.92 -5.44
C VAL A 38 -0.46 -7.40 -6.75
N ALA A 39 -0.74 -6.49 -7.69
CA ALA A 39 -1.33 -6.80 -8.98
C ALA A 39 -0.44 -7.74 -9.81
N ASN A 40 0.88 -7.53 -9.80
CA ASN A 40 1.83 -8.39 -10.47
C ASN A 40 1.89 -9.78 -9.83
N GLY A 41 1.83 -9.86 -8.50
CA GLY A 41 1.71 -11.12 -7.77
C GLY A 41 0.45 -11.90 -8.19
N VAL A 42 -0.71 -11.25 -8.19
CA VAL A 42 -1.99 -11.85 -8.60
C VAL A 42 -1.94 -12.29 -10.07
N ARG A 43 -1.42 -11.47 -10.98
CA ARG A 43 -1.28 -11.84 -12.41
C ARG A 43 -0.34 -13.03 -12.61
N ASN A 44 0.75 -13.10 -11.85
CA ASN A 44 1.67 -14.24 -11.91
C ASN A 44 0.98 -15.54 -11.47
N ILE A 45 0.14 -15.47 -10.44
CA ILE A 45 -0.66 -16.61 -9.97
C ILE A 45 -1.65 -17.04 -11.07
N GLY A 46 -2.39 -16.09 -11.66
CA GLY A 46 -3.31 -16.38 -12.77
C GLY A 46 -2.60 -17.05 -13.94
N ARG A 47 -1.48 -16.50 -14.40
CA ARG A 47 -0.65 -17.07 -15.47
C ARG A 47 -0.15 -18.48 -15.14
N PHE A 48 0.19 -18.76 -13.89
CA PHE A 48 0.58 -20.10 -13.46
C PHE A 48 -0.58 -21.09 -13.63
N PHE A 49 -1.78 -20.76 -13.15
CA PHE A 49 -2.95 -21.63 -13.32
C PHE A 49 -3.35 -21.79 -14.79
N ASP A 50 -3.33 -20.72 -15.58
CA ASP A 50 -3.58 -20.79 -17.04
C ASP A 50 -2.60 -21.76 -17.71
N SER A 51 -1.31 -21.71 -17.34
CA SER A 51 -0.29 -22.61 -17.89
C SER A 51 -0.47 -24.08 -17.47
N LEU A 52 -1.08 -24.35 -16.32
CA LEU A 52 -1.42 -25.71 -15.89
C LEU A 52 -2.61 -26.26 -16.67
N ILE A 53 -3.65 -25.45 -16.84
CA ILE A 53 -4.88 -25.86 -17.55
C ILE A 53 -4.65 -25.94 -19.05
N SER A 54 -3.85 -25.04 -19.65
CA SER A 54 -3.57 -25.10 -21.08
C SER A 54 -2.65 -26.26 -21.48
N ARG A 55 -2.06 -26.95 -20.49
CA ARG A 55 -1.14 -28.09 -20.70
C ARG A 55 -1.78 -29.45 -20.39
N SER A 56 -3.04 -29.47 -19.94
CA SER A 56 -3.89 -30.67 -19.82
C SER A 56 -4.78 -30.83 -21.05
#